data_AF-W9E8X9-F1
#
_entry.id   AF-W9E8X9-F1
#
_cell.length_a   1.000
_cell.length_b   1.000
_cell.length_c   1.000
_cell.angle_alpha   90.00
_cell.angle_beta   90.00
_cell.angle_gamma   90.00
#
_symmetry.space_group_name_H-M   'P 1'
#
loop_
_entity.id
_entity.type
_entity.pdbx_description
1 polymer ?
#
loop_
_entity_poly.entity_id
_entity_poly.type
_entity_poly.pdbx_seq_one_letter_code
_entity_poly.pdbx_strand_id
1 'polypeptide(L)'
;MKDNEPNKKNEFEKELDDLKEWEENQYNPGYYIGTGKIPEPIKGVGKYPFIQIIIGFIILIPMIIAIIDETDVLNIIAFIIPAIIGISLIYGGIIKLINMKKIRKGNKLH
;
A
#
# COMPACT_ATOMS: atom_id res chain seq x y z
N MET A 1 43.13 -5.58 2.88
CA MET A 1 42.21 -4.43 2.82
C MET A 1 40.81 -5.01 2.86
N LYS A 2 40.04 -4.72 3.91
CA LYS A 2 38.76 -5.38 4.23
C LYS A 2 37.66 -5.00 3.22
N ASP A 3 37.38 -5.94 2.33
CA ASP A 3 36.09 -6.45 1.88
C ASP A 3 34.85 -5.88 2.60
N ASN A 4 34.14 -4.95 1.94
CA ASN A 4 32.86 -4.38 2.38
C ASN A 4 31.74 -4.53 1.32
N GLU A 5 31.79 -5.58 0.49
CA GLU A 5 30.76 -5.88 -0.53
C GLU A 5 29.81 -7.08 -0.29
N PRO A 6 29.72 -7.78 0.87
CA PRO A 6 28.88 -8.99 0.94
C PRO A 6 27.37 -8.76 1.11
N ASN A 7 26.89 -7.54 1.38
CA ASN A 7 25.51 -7.37 1.87
C ASN A 7 24.46 -7.15 0.76
N LYS A 8 24.80 -6.48 -0.35
CA LYS A 8 23.83 -6.14 -1.41
C LYS A 8 23.43 -7.32 -2.28
N LYS A 9 24.36 -8.25 -2.52
CA LYS A 9 24.13 -9.40 -3.39
C LYS A 9 23.10 -10.37 -2.79
N ASN A 10 23.15 -10.50 -1.47
CA ASN A 10 22.25 -11.35 -0.69
C ASN A 10 20.80 -10.81 -0.67
N GLU A 11 20.60 -9.48 -0.56
CA GLU A 11 19.25 -8.90 -0.61
C GLU A 11 18.58 -9.07 -1.98
N PHE A 12 19.35 -8.97 -3.07
CA PHE A 12 18.83 -9.17 -4.42
C PHE A 12 18.44 -10.63 -4.69
N GLU A 13 19.28 -11.59 -4.28
CA GLU A 13 18.97 -13.03 -4.39
C GLU A 13 17.71 -13.37 -3.58
N LYS A 14 17.53 -12.75 -2.42
CA LYS A 14 16.31 -12.93 -1.62
C LYS A 14 15.06 -12.34 -2.27
N GLU A 15 15.14 -11.16 -2.89
CA GLU A 15 14.01 -10.60 -3.65
C GLU A 15 13.63 -11.50 -4.85
N LEU A 16 14.62 -12.10 -5.52
CA LEU A 16 14.39 -13.08 -6.59
C LEU A 16 13.68 -14.34 -6.10
N ASP A 17 14.07 -14.87 -4.95
CA ASP A 17 13.43 -16.05 -4.36
C ASP A 17 12.00 -15.75 -3.90
N ASP A 18 11.78 -14.59 -3.26
CA ASP A 18 10.44 -14.12 -2.86
C ASP A 18 9.51 -13.97 -4.09
N LEU A 19 10.04 -13.45 -5.21
CA LEU A 19 9.31 -13.32 -6.47
C LEU A 19 8.96 -14.67 -7.10
N LYS A 20 9.91 -15.62 -7.09
CA LYS A 20 9.70 -16.96 -7.63
C LYS A 20 8.67 -17.73 -6.80
N GLU A 21 8.74 -17.65 -5.48
CA GLU A 21 7.73 -18.21 -4.59
C GLU A 21 6.34 -17.63 -4.88
N TRP A 22 6.26 -16.33 -5.13
CA TRP A 22 5.00 -15.69 -5.51
C TRP A 22 4.47 -16.18 -6.86
N GLU A 23 5.31 -16.26 -7.89
CA GLU A 23 4.92 -16.71 -9.22
C GLU A 23 4.33 -18.13 -9.19
N GLU A 24 4.95 -19.03 -8.41
CA GLU A 24 4.50 -20.42 -8.25
C GLU A 24 3.17 -20.55 -7.48
N ASN A 25 2.83 -19.57 -6.62
CA ASN A 25 1.66 -19.64 -5.73
C ASN A 25 0.60 -18.56 -6.00
N GLN A 26 0.74 -17.78 -7.08
CA GLN A 26 -0.12 -16.62 -7.36
C GLN A 26 -1.61 -16.97 -7.48
N TYR A 27 -1.95 -18.20 -7.88
CA TYR A 27 -3.33 -18.69 -8.03
C TYR A 27 -3.77 -19.60 -6.87
N ASN A 28 -2.94 -19.77 -5.84
CA ASN A 28 -3.25 -20.55 -4.64
C ASN A 28 -3.35 -19.61 -3.42
N PRO A 29 -4.48 -18.90 -3.24
CA PRO A 29 -4.63 -17.97 -2.11
C PRO A 29 -4.50 -18.69 -0.75
N GLY A 30 -4.83 -19.98 -0.68
CA GLY A 30 -4.66 -20.80 0.52
C GLY A 30 -3.22 -20.89 1.02
N TYR A 31 -2.25 -20.77 0.13
CA TYR A 31 -0.82 -20.78 0.45
C TYR A 31 -0.42 -19.67 1.43
N TYR A 32 -1.04 -18.49 1.33
CA TYR A 32 -0.70 -17.32 2.14
C TYR A 32 -1.50 -17.25 3.46
N ILE A 33 -2.53 -18.08 3.62
CA ILE A 33 -3.38 -18.06 4.80
C ILE A 33 -2.66 -18.74 5.97
N GLY A 34 -2.53 -18.04 7.09
CA GLY A 34 -1.93 -18.57 8.33
C GLY A 34 -0.40 -18.64 8.35
N THR A 35 0.27 -18.35 7.23
CA THR A 35 1.75 -18.37 7.13
C THR A 35 2.39 -17.06 7.55
N GLY A 36 1.61 -15.99 7.69
CA GLY A 36 2.12 -14.63 7.95
C GLY A 36 2.84 -14.01 6.73
N LYS A 37 2.93 -14.74 5.62
CA LYS A 37 3.50 -14.25 4.36
C LYS A 37 2.46 -13.42 3.60
N ILE A 38 2.92 -12.36 2.95
CA ILE A 38 2.09 -11.46 2.15
C ILE A 38 2.57 -11.57 0.69
N PRO A 39 1.67 -11.76 -0.29
CA PRO A 39 2.02 -11.76 -1.71
C PRO A 39 2.81 -10.51 -2.10
N GLU A 40 3.82 -10.67 -2.95
CA GLU A 40 4.72 -9.56 -3.31
C GLU A 40 4.01 -8.30 -3.86
N PRO A 41 2.99 -8.40 -4.73
CA PRO A 41 2.26 -7.21 -5.19
C PRO A 41 1.66 -6.40 -4.03
N ILE A 42 1.20 -7.07 -2.98
CA ILE A 42 0.59 -6.43 -1.80
C ILE A 42 1.69 -5.80 -0.91
N LYS A 43 2.83 -6.48 -0.76
CA LYS A 43 4.00 -5.97 -0.04
C LYS A 43 4.56 -4.70 -0.71
N GLY A 44 4.59 -4.67 -2.05
CA GLY A 44 5.00 -3.52 -2.85
C GLY A 44 4.12 -2.28 -2.67
N VAL A 45 2.79 -2.44 -2.61
CA VAL A 45 1.86 -1.33 -2.35
C VAL A 45 2.04 -0.77 -0.93
N GLY A 46 2.40 -1.62 0.04
CA GLY A 46 2.74 -1.20 1.40
C GLY A 46 3.98 -0.29 1.48
N LYS A 47 4.90 -0.39 0.53
CA LYS A 47 6.17 0.35 0.49
C LYS A 47 5.99 1.84 0.18
N TYR A 48 4.92 2.21 -0.53
CA TYR A 48 4.68 3.58 -0.97
C TYR A 48 3.31 4.11 -0.51
N PRO A 49 3.18 4.50 0.77
CA PRO A 49 1.93 5.03 1.31
C PRO A 49 1.39 6.27 0.57
N PHE A 50 2.25 7.02 -0.11
CA PHE A 50 1.83 8.17 -0.91
C PHE A 50 0.95 7.74 -2.10
N ILE A 51 1.20 6.57 -2.70
CA ILE A 51 0.38 6.03 -3.81
C ILE A 51 -1.03 5.73 -3.29
N GLN A 52 -1.14 5.16 -2.09
CA GLN A 52 -2.43 4.92 -1.43
C GLN A 52 -3.24 6.22 -1.26
N ILE A 53 -2.57 7.33 -0.91
CA ILE A 53 -3.21 8.65 -0.79
C ILE A 53 -3.66 9.19 -2.15
N ILE A 54 -2.82 9.08 -3.19
CA ILE A 54 -3.16 9.51 -4.56
C ILE A 54 -4.40 8.78 -5.07
N ILE A 55 -4.46 7.45 -4.90
CA ILE A 55 -5.63 6.65 -5.30
C ILE A 55 -6.89 7.13 -4.57
N GLY A 56 -6.78 7.43 -3.27
CA GLY A 56 -7.88 8.01 -2.51
C GLY A 56 -8.38 9.33 -3.09
N PHE A 57 -7.49 10.24 -3.50
CA PHE A 57 -7.88 11.49 -4.17
C PHE A 57 -8.48 11.28 -5.55
N ILE A 58 -7.97 10.32 -6.34
CA ILE A 58 -8.55 9.96 -7.65
C ILE A 58 -10.01 9.50 -7.49
N ILE A 59 -10.35 8.85 -6.38
CA ILE A 59 -11.73 8.45 -6.07
C ILE A 59 -12.57 9.64 -5.59
N LEU A 60 -12.05 10.46 -4.68
CA LEU A 60 -12.84 11.52 -4.04
C LEU A 60 -13.05 12.76 -4.92
N ILE A 61 -12.09 13.14 -5.77
CA ILE A 61 -12.19 14.37 -6.57
C ILE A 61 -13.36 14.34 -7.55
N PRO A 62 -13.52 13.30 -8.41
CA PRO A 62 -14.66 13.22 -9.32
C PRO A 62 -15.99 13.16 -8.57
N MET A 63 -16.02 12.49 -7.41
CA MET A 63 -17.19 12.43 -6.55
C MET A 63 -17.59 13.81 -6.01
N ILE A 64 -16.63 14.62 -5.56
CA ILE A 64 -16.89 16.00 -5.12
C ILE A 64 -17.46 16.83 -6.27
N ILE A 65 -16.89 16.70 -7.47
CA ILE A 65 -17.38 17.40 -8.67
C ILE A 65 -18.82 16.98 -8.98
N ALA A 66 -19.11 15.67 -8.95
CA ALA A 66 -20.44 15.14 -9.21
C ALA A 66 -21.49 15.62 -8.19
N ILE A 67 -21.14 15.72 -6.90
CA ILE A 67 -22.03 16.23 -5.85
C ILE A 67 -22.35 17.72 -6.05
N ILE A 68 -21.40 18.49 -6.59
CA ILE A 68 -21.62 19.92 -6.87
C ILE A 68 -22.51 20.12 -8.09
N ASP A 69 -22.36 19.27 -9.13
CA ASP A 69 -23.06 19.41 -10.41
C ASP A 69 -24.49 18.81 -10.37
N GLU A 70 -24.68 17.71 -9.64
CA GLU A 70 -25.97 17.04 -9.48
C GLU A 70 -26.42 16.98 -8.02
N THR A 71 -27.55 17.62 -7.71
CA THR A 71 -28.17 17.63 -6.37
C THR A 71 -29.26 16.55 -6.19
N ASP A 72 -29.26 15.50 -7.00
CA ASP A 72 -30.20 14.38 -6.82
C ASP A 72 -29.82 13.56 -5.58
N VAL A 73 -30.76 13.45 -4.64
CA VAL A 73 -30.58 12.75 -3.36
C VAL A 73 -30.25 11.26 -3.57
N LEU A 74 -30.77 10.62 -4.63
CA LEU A 74 -30.46 9.23 -4.95
C LEU A 74 -29.00 9.05 -5.38
N ASN A 75 -28.45 10.02 -6.12
CA ASN A 75 -27.05 9.99 -6.55
C ASN A 75 -26.10 10.22 -5.37
N ILE A 76 -26.49 11.05 -4.41
CA ILE A 76 -25.72 11.27 -3.16
C ILE A 76 -25.56 9.96 -2.37
N ILE A 77 -26.61 9.13 -2.28
CA ILE A 77 -26.55 7.84 -1.57
C ILE A 77 -25.56 6.89 -2.26
N ALA A 78 -25.53 6.87 -3.59
CA ALA A 78 -24.60 6.04 -4.36
C ALA A 78 -23.12 6.39 -4.09
N PHE A 79 -22.83 7.63 -3.67
CA PHE A 79 -21.47 8.08 -3.36
C PHE A 79 -20.99 7.72 -1.95
N ILE A 80 -21.85 7.22 -1.06
CA ILE A 80 -21.46 6.87 0.32
C ILE A 80 -20.35 5.82 0.36
N ILE A 81 -20.48 4.73 -0.41
CA ILE A 81 -19.48 3.65 -0.42
C ILE A 81 -18.14 4.14 -1.00
N PRO A 82 -18.10 4.78 -2.19
CA PRO A 82 -16.87 5.39 -2.70
C PRO A 82 -16.23 6.39 -1.74
N ALA A 83 -17.03 7.21 -1.05
CA ALA A 83 -16.54 8.17 -0.07
C ALA A 83 -15.82 7.46 1.09
N ILE A 84 -16.44 6.43 1.68
CA ILE A 84 -15.84 5.65 2.77
C ILE A 84 -14.52 5.01 2.30
N ILE A 85 -14.49 4.42 1.11
CA ILE A 85 -13.28 3.81 0.55
C ILE A 85 -12.18 4.86 0.36
N GLY A 86 -12.51 5.99 -0.29
CA GLY A 86 -11.54 7.07 -0.55
C GLY A 86 -10.97 7.66 0.73
N ILE A 87 -11.82 7.97 1.72
CA ILE A 87 -11.41 8.48 3.03
C ILE A 87 -10.52 7.48 3.75
N SER A 88 -10.89 6.19 3.76
CA SER A 88 -10.11 5.13 4.41
C SER A 88 -8.72 4.97 3.80
N LEU A 89 -8.61 5.07 2.47
CA LEU A 89 -7.33 5.02 1.77
C LEU A 89 -6.42 6.19 2.15
N ILE A 90 -6.95 7.41 2.16
CA ILE A 90 -6.19 8.62 2.55
C ILE A 90 -5.75 8.50 4.00
N TYR A 91 -6.67 8.20 4.92
CA TYR A 91 -6.38 8.07 6.34
C TYR A 91 -5.32 7.00 6.61
N GLY A 92 -5.50 5.79 6.04
CA GLY A 92 -4.53 4.70 6.17
C GLY A 92 -3.16 5.06 5.58
N GLY A 93 -3.13 5.77 4.45
CA GLY A 93 -1.89 6.26 3.85
C GLY A 93 -1.16 7.27 4.73
N ILE A 94 -1.88 8.24 5.32
CA ILE A 94 -1.33 9.23 6.25
C ILE A 94 -0.73 8.55 7.50
N ILE A 95 -1.45 7.60 8.11
CA ILE A 95 -0.95 6.85 9.27
C ILE A 95 0.35 6.13 8.93
N LYS A 96 0.39 5.43 7.79
CA LYS A 96 1.60 4.73 7.34
C LYS A 96 2.78 5.69 7.15
N LEU A 97 2.56 6.88 6.57
CA LEU A 97 3.60 7.91 6.43
C LEU A 97 4.13 8.37 7.80
N ILE A 98 3.25 8.60 8.77
CA ILE A 98 3.62 9.01 10.12
C ILE A 98 4.47 7.91 10.78
N ASN A 99 4.02 6.66 10.70
CA ASN A 99 4.72 5.52 11.29
C ASN A 99 6.11 5.31 10.67
N MET A 100 6.23 5.43 9.34
CA MET A 100 7.52 5.35 8.66
C MET A 100 8.47 6.48 9.07
N LYS A 101 7.96 7.71 9.22
CA LYS A 101 8.77 8.84 9.73
C LYS A 101 9.24 8.59 11.17
N LYS A 102 8.38 8.04 12.03
CA LYS A 102 8.70 7.69 13.42
C LYS A 102 9.81 6.63 13.50
N ILE A 103 9.73 5.55 12.72
CA ILE A 103 10.75 4.49 12.66
C ILE A 103 12.10 5.07 12.19
N ARG A 104 12.09 5.87 11.11
CA ARG A 104 13.31 6.53 10.61
C ARG A 104 13.96 7.46 11.64
N LYS A 105 13.17 8.14 12.48
CA LYS A 105 13.68 9.00 13.54
C LYS A 105 14.26 8.19 14.72
N GLY A 106 13.63 7.08 15.08
CA GLY A 106 14.14 6.15 16.10
C GLY A 106 15.48 5.52 15.71
N ASN A 107 15.63 5.08 14.47
CA ASN A 107 16.88 4.50 13.95
C ASN A 107 18.03 5.51 13.79
N LYS A 108 17.78 6.83 13.89
CA LYS A 108 18.83 7.85 13.86
C LYS A 108 19.41 8.18 15.25
N LEU A 109 18.78 7.68 16.31
CA LEU A 109 19.16 7.95 17.71
C LEU A 109 19.92 6.77 18.35
N HIS A 110 20.04 5.65 17.63
CA HIS A 110 20.84 4.48 17.96
C HIS A 110 21.97 4.35 16.94
#